data_AF-A0A6N9NKV8-F1
#
_entry.id   AF-A0A6N9NKV8-F1
#
_cell.length_a   1.000
_cell.length_b   1.000
_cell.length_c   1.000
_cell.angle_alpha   90.00
_cell.angle_beta   90.00
_cell.angle_gamma   90.00
#
_symmetry.space_group_name_H-M   'P 1'
#
loop_
_entity.id
_entity.type
_entity.pdbx_description
1 polymer ?
#
loop_
_entity_poly.entity_id
_entity_poly.type
_entity_poly.pdbx_seq_one_letter_code
_entity_poly.pdbx_strand_id
1 'polypeptide(L)'
;MKIPVIKKLVENFTLSELENAENAILEENKPAIEVEGDDEGEQLTHVMAAIWIQKEMQKESIPFAKALRAYTQKVRVSIGG
;
A
#
# COMPACT_ATOMS: atom_id res chain seq x y z
N MET A 1 2.76 8.81 5.17
CA MET A 1 2.18 8.24 3.92
C MET A 1 2.52 9.12 2.73
N LYS A 2 3.32 8.58 1.81
CA LYS A 2 3.88 9.23 0.62
C LYS A 2 3.29 8.57 -0.63
N ILE A 3 2.42 9.30 -1.34
CA ILE A 3 1.79 8.83 -2.58
C ILE A 3 2.80 8.36 -3.64
N PRO A 4 3.96 9.04 -3.86
CA PRO A 4 4.95 8.57 -4.83
C PRO A 4 5.49 7.17 -4.51
N VAL A 5 5.69 6.85 -3.22
CA VAL A 5 6.15 5.53 -2.78
C VAL A 5 5.09 4.48 -3.05
N ILE A 6 3.84 4.74 -2.68
CA ILE A 6 2.71 3.84 -2.94
C ILE A 6 2.57 3.56 -4.44
N LYS A 7 2.70 4.61 -5.27
CA LYS A 7 2.66 4.45 -6.73
C LYS A 7 3.78 3.53 -7.23
N LYS A 8 5.03 3.74 -6.78
CA LYS A 8 6.16 2.84 -7.11
C LYS A 8 5.87 1.41 -6.70
N LEU A 9 5.33 1.20 -5.50
CA LEU A 9 5.01 -0.14 -5.00
C LEU A 9 3.97 -0.85 -5.87
N VAL A 10 2.90 -0.13 -6.24
CA VAL A 10 1.83 -0.68 -7.10
C VAL A 10 2.32 -0.99 -8.51
N GLU A 11 3.23 -0.18 -9.07
CA GLU A 11 3.70 -0.32 -10.45
C GLU A 11 4.80 -1.38 -10.61
N ASN A 12 5.62 -1.62 -9.57
CA ASN A 12 6.82 -2.46 -9.69
C ASN A 12 6.69 -3.83 -9.00
N PHE A 13 5.74 -4.01 -8.08
CA PHE A 13 5.59 -5.25 -7.33
C PHE A 13 4.20 -5.85 -7.52
N THR A 14 4.12 -7.17 -7.48
CA THR A 14 2.87 -7.92 -7.49
C THR A 14 2.18 -7.89 -6.13
N LEU A 15 0.89 -8.21 -6.12
CA LEU A 15 0.11 -8.28 -4.87
C LEU A 15 0.75 -9.24 -3.85
N SER A 16 1.25 -10.39 -4.31
CA SER A 16 1.88 -11.38 -3.44
C SER A 16 3.21 -10.88 -2.85
N GLU A 17 4.02 -10.14 -3.62
CA GLU A 17 5.25 -9.53 -3.10
C GLU A 17 4.96 -8.47 -2.05
N LEU A 18 3.91 -7.67 -2.25
CA LEU A 18 3.47 -6.68 -1.28
C LEU A 18 2.93 -7.33 0.00
N GLU A 19 2.13 -8.40 -0.11
CA GLU A 19 1.63 -9.16 1.06
C GLU A 19 2.78 -9.82 1.84
N ASN A 20 3.81 -10.33 1.14
CA ASN A 20 5.01 -10.85 1.80
C ASN A 20 5.80 -9.73 2.51
N ALA A 21 5.87 -8.54 1.92
CA ALA A 21 6.51 -7.39 2.55
C ALA A 21 5.74 -6.90 3.80
N GLU A 22 4.41 -6.88 3.74
CA GLU A 22 3.54 -6.58 4.88
C GLU A 22 3.81 -7.53 6.04
N ASN A 23 3.78 -8.84 5.76
CA ASN A 23 4.04 -9.87 6.78
C ASN A 23 5.47 -9.75 7.34
N ALA A 24 6.47 -9.50 6.49
CA ALA A 24 7.84 -9.31 6.96
C ALA A 24 7.94 -8.14 7.95
N ILE A 25 7.37 -6.97 7.60
CA ILE A 25 7.40 -5.79 8.47
C ILE A 25 6.64 -6.04 9.78
N LEU A 26 5.48 -6.72 9.73
CA LEU A 26 4.70 -7.06 10.93
C LEU A 26 5.45 -8.00 11.89
N GLU A 27 6.25 -8.91 11.34
CA GLU A 27 7.08 -9.86 12.10
C GLU A 27 8.46 -9.27 12.46
N GLU A 28 8.64 -7.94 12.35
CA GLU A 28 9.90 -7.22 12.59
C GLU A 28 11.08 -7.77 11.75
N ASN A 29 10.77 -8.37 10.60
CA ASN A 29 11.71 -8.88 9.64
C ASN A 29 11.93 -7.91 8.49
N LYS A 30 13.09 -8.00 7.86
CA LYS A 30 13.39 -7.19 6.68
C LYS A 30 12.60 -7.69 5.45
N PRO A 31 11.77 -6.85 4.80
CA PRO A 31 11.06 -7.24 3.59
C PRO A 31 12.03 -7.52 2.44
N ALA A 32 11.64 -8.44 1.54
CA ALA A 32 12.44 -8.79 0.36
C ALA A 32 12.48 -7.67 -0.70
N ILE A 33 11.48 -6.80 -0.68
CA ILE A 33 11.37 -5.61 -1.55
C ILE A 33 11.78 -4.37 -0.77
N GLU A 34 12.32 -3.38 -1.48
CA GLU A 34 12.62 -2.08 -0.88
C GLU A 34 11.34 -1.26 -0.68
N VAL A 35 11.06 -0.91 0.57
CA VAL A 35 9.93 -0.07 0.96
C VAL A 35 10.47 1.23 1.54
N GLU A 36 10.32 2.32 0.79
CA GLU A 36 10.71 3.65 1.28
C GLU A 36 9.77 4.11 2.42
N GLY A 37 10.32 4.70 3.48
CA GLY A 37 9.57 5.26 4.62
C GLY A 37 10.53 5.77 5.68
N ASP A 38 10.09 6.76 6.48
CA ASP A 38 10.92 7.36 7.54
C ASP A 38 11.08 6.42 8.75
N ASP A 39 10.12 5.51 8.95
CA ASP A 39 10.11 4.45 9.96
C ASP A 39 9.32 3.22 9.48
N GLU A 40 9.38 2.11 10.23
CA GLU A 40 8.68 0.86 9.91
C GLU A 40 7.15 1.02 9.86
N GLY A 41 6.58 1.89 10.69
CA GLY A 41 5.14 2.19 10.67
C GLY A 41 4.73 2.91 9.38
N GLU A 42 5.56 3.84 8.89
CA GLU A 42 5.35 4.47 7.60
C GLU A 42 5.52 3.48 6.45
N GLN A 43 6.55 2.61 6.50
CA GLN A 43 6.74 1.55 5.50
C GLN A 43 5.53 0.61 5.44
N LEU A 44 5.06 0.13 6.60
CA LEU A 44 3.87 -0.71 6.70
C LEU A 44 2.66 0.00 6.11
N THR A 45 2.46 1.27 6.43
CA THR A 45 1.37 2.09 5.87
C THR A 45 1.43 2.15 4.34
N HIS A 46 2.62 2.31 3.75
CA HIS A 46 2.78 2.32 2.29
C HIS A 46 2.44 0.99 1.65
N VAL A 47 2.90 -0.12 2.24
CA VAL A 47 2.63 -1.47 1.74
C VAL A 47 1.13 -1.78 1.83
N MET A 48 0.51 -1.54 2.98
CA MET A 48 -0.94 -1.74 3.18
C MET A 48 -1.76 -0.92 2.17
N ALA A 49 -1.37 0.33 1.91
CA ALA A 49 -2.02 1.17 0.92
C ALA A 49 -1.87 0.59 -0.50
N ALA A 50 -0.67 0.12 -0.87
CA ALA A 50 -0.40 -0.48 -2.17
C ALA A 50 -1.21 -1.77 -2.39
N ILE A 51 -1.25 -2.66 -1.38
CA ILE A 51 -2.07 -3.89 -1.37
C ILE A 51 -3.54 -3.55 -1.60
N TRP A 52 -4.08 -2.61 -0.83
CA TRP A 52 -5.49 -2.23 -0.93
C TRP A 52 -5.80 -1.67 -2.32
N ILE A 53 -4.94 -0.80 -2.85
CA ILE A 53 -5.11 -0.21 -4.18
C ILE A 53 -5.07 -1.28 -5.27
N GLN A 54 -4.13 -2.22 -5.24
CA GLN A 54 -4.08 -3.31 -6.23
C GLN A 54 -5.33 -4.19 -6.16
N LYS A 55 -5.79 -4.55 -4.96
CA LYS A 55 -7.03 -5.32 -4.76
C LYS A 55 -8.23 -4.58 -5.35
N GLU A 56 -8.34 -3.28 -5.12
CA GLU A 56 -9.45 -2.46 -5.63
C GLU A 56 -9.38 -2.30 -7.15
N MET A 57 -8.18 -2.10 -7.72
CA MET A 57 -7.97 -2.05 -9.17
C MET A 57 -8.46 -3.35 -9.85
N GLN A 58 -8.13 -4.50 -9.27
CA GLN A 58 -8.56 -5.81 -9.80
C GLN A 58 -10.05 -6.05 -9.60
N LYS A 59 -10.59 -5.73 -8.41
CA LYS A 59 -11.99 -5.96 -8.04
C LYS A 59 -12.96 -5.13 -8.89
N GLU A 60 -12.68 -3.85 -9.05
CA GLU A 60 -13.57 -2.90 -9.75
C GLU A 60 -13.15 -2.68 -11.21
N SER A 61 -12.05 -3.30 -11.66
CA SER A 61 -11.45 -3.07 -12.99
C SER A 61 -11.21 -1.57 -13.28
N ILE A 62 -10.63 -0.88 -12.30
CA ILE A 62 -10.38 0.57 -12.35
C ILE A 62 -8.89 0.91 -12.41
N PRO A 63 -8.50 2.05 -13.01
CA PRO A 63 -7.12 2.49 -13.01
C PRO A 63 -6.65 2.95 -11.62
N PHE A 64 -5.33 2.93 -11.41
CA PHE A 64 -4.67 3.36 -10.18
C PHE A 64 -5.19 4.69 -9.63
N ALA A 65 -5.36 5.72 -10.48
CA ALA A 65 -5.83 7.03 -10.03
C ALA A 65 -7.23 7.00 -9.37
N LYS A 66 -8.13 6.13 -9.86
CA LYS A 66 -9.45 5.95 -9.24
C LYS A 66 -9.34 5.17 -7.93
N ALA A 67 -8.56 4.10 -7.90
CA ALA A 67 -8.34 3.31 -6.69
C ALA A 67 -7.63 4.12 -5.58
N LEU A 68 -6.60 4.89 -5.91
CA LEU A 68 -5.93 5.81 -4.98
C LEU A 68 -6.91 6.82 -4.39
N ARG A 69 -7.77 7.41 -5.22
CA ARG A 69 -8.82 8.32 -4.73
C ARG A 69 -9.74 7.60 -3.75
N ALA A 70 -10.21 6.40 -4.08
CA ALA A 70 -11.06 5.61 -3.18
C ALA A 70 -10.35 5.31 -1.85
N TYR A 71 -9.07 4.94 -1.88
CA TYR A 71 -8.25 4.72 -0.69
C TYR A 71 -8.18 5.97 0.18
N THR A 72 -7.82 7.13 -0.40
CA THR A 72 -7.71 8.40 0.35
C THR A 72 -9.04 8.82 0.99
N GLN A 73 -10.19 8.54 0.35
CA GLN A 73 -11.50 8.76 0.97
C GLN A 73 -11.73 7.81 2.13
N LYS A 74 -11.39 6.53 1.98
CA LYS A 74 -11.53 5.51 3.03
C LYS A 74 -10.77 5.88 4.30
N VAL A 75 -9.47 6.18 4.20
CA VAL A 75 -8.67 6.54 5.39
C VAL A 75 -9.14 7.85 6.05
N ARG A 76 -9.67 8.79 5.27
CA ARG A 76 -10.26 10.02 5.82
C ARG A 76 -11.54 9.76 6.62
N VAL A 77 -12.39 8.84 6.14
CA VAL A 77 -13.64 8.46 6.83
C VAL A 77 -13.35 7.64 8.09
N SER A 78 -12.30 6.83 8.10
CA SER A 78 -11.93 5.99 9.25
C SER A 78 -11.36 6.74 10.46
N ILE A 79 -10.96 8.01 10.33
CA ILE A 79 -10.39 8.83 11.43
C ILE A 79 -11.39 9.92 11.90
N GLY A 80 -12.44 10.20 11.12
CA GLY A 80 -13.37 11.32 11.35
C GLY A 80 -14.73 10.96 11.93
N GLY A 81 -14.89 9.78 12.55
CA GLY A 81 -16.13 9.32 13.19
C GLY A 81 -16.04 9.33 14.70
#